data_AF-A0A662VPI6-F1
#
_entry.id   AF-A0A662VPI6-F1
#
_cell.length_a   1.000
_cell.length_b   1.000
_cell.length_c   1.000
_cell.angle_alpha   90.00
_cell.angle_beta   90.00
_cell.angle_gamma   90.00
#
_symmetry.space_group_name_H-M   'P 1'
#
loop_
_entity.id
_entity.type
_entity.pdbx_description
1 polymer ?
#
loop_
_entity_poly.entity_id
_entity_poly.type
_entity_poly.pdbx_seq_one_letter_code
_entity_poly.pdbx_strand_id
1 'polypeptide(L)'
;MILVDAREPERIVEMLKSMNVEAKRKRLDVADYVITHYNYVVAVERKDANDYVNSIVDGRFFNQIYNLAKSYELSFLCVIGKPDFNRLKKEAFVGSFLSIALKTKGKVVPMQVESEKDFCLILKSLNKQIENGRLEAFPMLKKSKVEDSVTMLTAIPGIGVGKAKRLLNKFGSIHGVVNASISDLMRVEGIGEKQAKRIYDFVRGRRIR
;
A
#
# COMPACT_ATOMS: atom_id res chain seq x y z
N MET A 1 -4.62 -19.86 5.95
CA MET A 1 -4.09 -20.75 7.01
C MET A 1 -2.75 -20.23 7.51
N ILE A 2 -2.56 -20.17 8.83
CA ILE A 2 -1.31 -19.74 9.47
C ILE A 2 -0.52 -20.96 9.95
N LEU A 3 0.75 -21.08 9.55
CA LEU A 3 1.70 -22.00 10.14
C LEU A 3 2.39 -21.31 11.33
N VAL A 4 2.45 -21.98 12.47
CA VAL A 4 3.04 -21.46 13.71
C VAL A 4 4.22 -22.34 14.10
N ASP A 5 5.37 -21.75 14.37
CA ASP A 5 6.54 -22.50 14.82
C ASP A 5 6.24 -23.24 16.13
N ALA A 6 6.71 -24.48 16.24
CA ALA A 6 6.49 -25.31 17.41
C ALA A 6 7.03 -24.73 18.73
N ARG A 7 8.00 -23.79 18.68
CA ARG A 7 8.58 -23.08 19.83
C ARG A 7 7.69 -21.96 20.35
N GLU A 8 6.71 -21.50 19.58
CA GLU A 8 5.84 -20.41 20.01
C GLU A 8 4.82 -20.86 21.09
N PRO A 9 4.39 -19.96 22.00
CA PRO A 9 3.49 -20.31 23.10
C PRO A 9 2.12 -20.84 22.65
N GLU A 10 1.58 -21.86 23.34
CA GLU A 10 0.25 -22.43 23.03
C GLU A 10 -0.87 -21.38 23.09
N ARG A 11 -0.79 -20.46 24.05
CA ARG A 11 -1.75 -19.36 24.20
C ARG A 11 -1.97 -18.55 22.91
N ILE A 12 -0.95 -18.37 22.05
CA ILE A 12 -1.13 -17.63 20.79
C ILE A 12 -2.00 -18.42 19.82
N VAL A 13 -1.81 -19.74 19.74
CA VAL A 13 -2.61 -20.62 18.89
C VAL A 13 -4.07 -20.65 19.38
N GLU A 14 -4.28 -20.71 20.69
CA GLU A 14 -5.61 -20.63 21.31
C GLU A 14 -6.30 -19.29 21.02
N MET A 15 -5.57 -18.18 21.15
CA MET A 15 -6.07 -16.85 20.79
C MET A 15 -6.49 -16.77 19.32
N LEU A 16 -5.64 -17.25 18.39
CA LEU A 16 -5.98 -17.30 16.95
C LEU A 16 -7.23 -18.15 16.70
N LYS A 17 -7.35 -19.34 17.33
CA LYS A 17 -8.53 -20.19 17.22
C LYS A 17 -9.80 -19.49 17.71
N SER A 18 -9.75 -18.82 18.87
CA SER A 18 -10.87 -18.02 19.39
C SER A 18 -11.30 -16.88 18.46
N MET A 19 -10.39 -16.43 17.59
CA MET A 19 -10.64 -15.40 16.58
C MET A 19 -11.13 -15.97 15.24
N ASN A 20 -11.44 -17.27 15.17
CA ASN A 20 -11.79 -18.03 13.97
C ASN A 20 -10.68 -18.03 12.89
N VAL A 21 -9.43 -18.15 13.33
CA VAL A 21 -8.27 -18.27 12.44
C VAL A 21 -7.69 -19.68 12.56
N GLU A 22 -7.58 -20.37 11.42
CA GLU A 22 -6.93 -21.67 11.36
C GLU A 22 -5.41 -21.52 11.53
N ALA A 23 -4.88 -22.10 12.61
CA ALA A 23 -3.47 -22.09 12.95
C ALA A 23 -2.96 -23.53 13.13
N LYS A 24 -1.91 -23.90 12.40
CA LYS A 24 -1.30 -25.23 12.42
C LYS A 24 0.13 -25.13 12.93
N ARG A 25 0.44 -25.86 14.01
CA ARG A 25 1.81 -25.97 14.51
C ARG A 25 2.67 -26.81 13.57
N LYS A 26 3.87 -26.33 13.28
CA LYS A 26 4.91 -27.03 12.51
C LYS A 26 6.27 -26.51 12.96
N ARG A 27 7.32 -27.31 12.90
CA ARG A 27 8.69 -26.77 13.04
C ARG A 27 9.02 -25.95 11.78
N LEU A 28 9.40 -24.70 11.96
CA LEU A 28 9.81 -23.79 10.89
C LEU A 28 11.32 -23.53 11.02
N ASP A 29 12.02 -23.54 9.89
CA ASP A 29 13.46 -23.27 9.87
C ASP A 29 13.74 -21.77 9.99
N VAL A 30 12.87 -20.94 9.40
CA VAL A 30 12.97 -19.48 9.36
C VAL A 30 11.60 -18.87 9.63
N ALA A 31 11.58 -17.89 10.54
CA ALA A 31 10.40 -17.20 11.07
C ALA A 31 9.58 -17.99 12.10
N ASP A 32 8.86 -17.26 12.94
CA ASP A 32 7.98 -17.82 13.97
C ASP A 32 6.58 -18.14 13.43
N TYR A 33 6.12 -17.40 12.41
CA TYR A 33 4.82 -17.60 11.77
C TYR A 33 4.96 -17.46 10.25
N VAL A 34 4.26 -18.31 9.50
CA VAL A 34 4.23 -18.23 8.03
C VAL A 34 2.78 -18.36 7.56
N ILE A 35 2.32 -17.38 6.79
CA ILE A 35 1.00 -17.38 6.19
C ILE A 35 1.15 -17.77 4.73
N THR A 36 0.38 -18.76 4.30
CA THR A 36 0.43 -19.30 2.95
C THR A 36 -0.95 -19.29 2.30
N HIS A 37 -1.03 -18.83 1.06
CA HIS A 37 -2.23 -18.92 0.24
C HIS A 37 -1.87 -18.89 -1.25
N TYR A 38 -2.19 -19.96 -1.98
CA TYR A 38 -1.73 -20.19 -3.36
C TYR A 38 -0.21 -19.93 -3.49
N ASN A 39 0.17 -18.89 -4.24
CA ASN A 39 1.56 -18.54 -4.51
C ASN A 39 2.12 -17.48 -3.55
N TYR A 40 1.32 -17.02 -2.58
CA TYR A 40 1.75 -16.03 -1.61
C TYR A 40 2.24 -16.70 -0.33
N VAL A 41 3.45 -16.33 0.07
CA VAL A 41 4.08 -16.74 1.31
C VAL A 41 4.56 -15.48 2.02
N VAL A 42 4.04 -15.24 3.21
CA VAL A 42 4.42 -14.09 4.03
C VAL A 42 4.83 -14.58 5.41
N ALA A 43 6.05 -14.24 5.82
CA ALA A 43 6.59 -14.59 7.12
C ALA A 43 6.34 -13.49 8.15
N VAL A 44 6.18 -13.87 9.42
CA VAL A 44 6.11 -12.96 10.55
C VAL A 44 7.04 -13.45 11.65
N GLU A 45 7.95 -12.59 12.07
CA GLU A 45 8.87 -12.79 13.19
C GLU A 45 8.31 -12.07 14.42
N ARG A 46 8.15 -12.77 15.54
CA ARG A 46 7.67 -12.20 16.81
C ARG A 46 8.86 -11.91 17.71
N LYS A 47 8.93 -10.69 18.25
CA LYS A 47 10.01 -10.31 19.16
C LYS A 47 9.50 -9.49 20.33
N ASP A 48 9.84 -9.87 21.55
CA ASP A 48 9.59 -9.00 22.70
C ASP A 48 10.43 -7.71 22.58
N ALA A 49 9.90 -6.58 23.03
CA ALA A 49 10.56 -5.28 22.92
C ALA A 49 11.90 -5.21 23.64
N ASN A 50 12.04 -5.90 24.79
CA ASN A 50 13.31 -5.95 25.51
C ASN A 50 14.29 -6.92 24.83
N ASP A 51 13.80 -8.04 24.30
CA ASP A 51 14.65 -8.93 23.48
C ASP A 51 15.12 -8.27 22.19
N TYR A 52 14.30 -7.40 21.61
CA TYR A 52 14.68 -6.55 20.49
C TYR A 52 15.82 -5.62 20.88
N VAL A 53 15.67 -4.86 21.96
CA VAL A 53 16.71 -3.98 22.51
C VAL A 53 18.00 -4.75 22.79
N ASN A 54 17.91 -5.88 23.49
CA ASN A 54 19.06 -6.72 23.81
C ASN A 54 19.77 -7.21 22.55
N SER A 55 19.02 -7.67 21.55
CA SER A 55 19.62 -8.15 20.30
C SER A 55 20.38 -7.08 19.50
N ILE A 56 19.97 -5.81 19.62
CA ILE A 56 20.68 -4.68 19.02
C ILE A 56 21.97 -4.41 19.78
N VAL A 57 21.90 -4.33 21.11
CA VAL A 57 23.06 -4.10 21.98
C VAL A 57 24.11 -5.20 21.78
N ASP A 58 23.66 -6.45 21.65
CA ASP A 58 24.52 -7.62 21.46
C ASP A 58 25.03 -7.77 20.01
N GLY A 59 24.62 -6.89 19.08
CA GLY A 59 25.09 -6.89 17.68
C GLY A 59 24.58 -8.03 16.78
N ARG A 60 23.76 -8.94 17.31
CA ARG A 60 23.23 -10.13 16.61
C ARG A 60 21.95 -9.88 15.82
N PHE A 61 21.27 -8.76 16.06
CA PHE A 61 19.97 -8.44 15.47
C PHE A 61 19.96 -8.49 13.93
N PHE A 62 20.92 -7.83 13.27
CA PHE A 62 20.88 -7.72 11.80
C PHE A 62 21.16 -9.02 11.07
N ASN A 63 21.80 -10.01 11.70
CA ASN A 63 21.96 -11.35 11.10
C ASN A 63 20.62 -12.08 10.98
N GLN A 64 19.75 -11.93 11.98
CA GLN A 64 18.39 -12.48 11.97
C GLN A 64 17.55 -11.83 10.87
N ILE A 65 17.63 -10.50 10.76
CA ILE A 65 16.93 -9.74 9.71
C ILE A 65 17.43 -10.11 8.30
N TYR A 66 18.74 -10.30 8.14
CA TYR A 66 19.30 -10.77 6.88
C TYR A 66 18.77 -12.15 6.48
N ASN A 67 18.72 -13.10 7.41
CA ASN A 67 18.20 -14.45 7.15
C ASN A 67 16.71 -14.42 6.77
N LEU A 68 15.92 -13.58 7.44
CA LEU A 68 14.51 -13.39 7.12
C LEU A 68 14.32 -12.82 5.70
N ALA A 69 15.06 -11.74 5.37
CA ALA A 69 15.01 -11.09 4.06
C ALA A 69 15.52 -11.97 2.90
N LYS A 70 16.44 -12.90 3.19
CA LYS A 70 16.95 -13.87 2.21
C LYS A 70 15.94 -14.97 1.92
N SER A 71 15.11 -15.32 2.91
CA SER A 71 14.20 -16.47 2.83
C SER A 71 12.81 -16.11 2.31
N TYR A 72 12.38 -14.86 2.47
CA TYR A 72 11.04 -14.41 2.09
C TYR A 72 11.08 -13.11 1.29
N GLU A 73 10.25 -13.02 0.24
CA GLU A 73 10.09 -11.80 -0.55
C GLU A 73 9.36 -10.70 0.24
N LEU A 74 8.50 -11.07 1.18
CA LEU A 74 7.86 -10.17 2.12
C LEU A 74 7.74 -10.83 3.50
N SER A 75 8.14 -10.10 4.52
CA SER A 75 8.08 -10.52 5.91
C SER A 75 7.83 -9.34 6.83
N PHE A 76 7.27 -9.62 8.00
CA PHE A 76 7.01 -8.64 9.05
C PHE A 76 7.82 -8.98 10.30
N LEU A 77 8.47 -7.99 10.90
CA LEU A 77 8.99 -8.11 12.26
C LEU A 77 8.04 -7.39 13.21
N CYS A 78 7.40 -8.14 14.10
CA CYS A 78 6.48 -7.61 15.09
C CYS A 78 7.16 -7.54 16.46
N VAL A 79 7.51 -6.32 16.87
CA VAL A 79 8.03 -6.04 18.20
C VAL A 79 6.87 -5.80 19.17
N ILE A 80 6.75 -6.62 20.22
CA ILE A 80 5.63 -6.58 21.16
C ILE A 80 6.07 -5.93 22.48
N GLY A 81 5.29 -4.95 22.94
CA GLY A 81 5.48 -4.29 24.22
C GLY A 81 6.27 -2.99 24.13
N LYS A 82 6.75 -2.52 25.28
CA LYS A 82 7.47 -1.24 25.42
C LYS A 82 8.97 -1.48 25.55
N PRO A 83 9.82 -0.87 24.70
CA PRO A 83 11.27 -0.99 24.81
C PRO A 83 11.79 -0.29 26.06
N ASP A 84 12.78 -0.88 26.72
CA ASP A 84 13.53 -0.20 27.77
C ASP A 84 14.52 0.82 27.19
N PHE A 85 14.11 2.10 27.20
CA PHE A 85 14.93 3.19 26.68
C PHE A 85 16.10 3.58 27.59
N ASN A 86 16.20 3.03 28.80
CA ASN A 86 17.39 3.21 29.63
C ASN A 86 18.55 2.37 29.08
N ARG A 87 18.24 1.22 28.48
CA ARG A 87 19.24 0.33 27.90
C ARG A 87 19.60 0.69 26.46
N LEU A 88 18.64 1.17 25.67
CA LEU A 88 18.87 1.62 24.29
C LEU A 88 18.18 2.96 24.07
N LYS A 89 18.95 3.97 23.67
CA LYS A 89 18.40 5.29 23.35
C LYS A 89 17.28 5.21 22.30
N LYS A 90 16.24 6.03 22.47
CA LYS A 90 15.08 6.04 21.57
C LYS A 90 15.46 6.30 20.12
N GLU A 91 16.46 7.14 19.87
CA GLU A 91 16.99 7.44 18.54
C GLU A 91 17.59 6.20 17.88
N ALA A 92 18.29 5.36 18.65
CA ALA A 92 18.86 4.11 18.15
C ALA A 92 17.75 3.08 17.86
N PHE A 93 16.71 3.01 18.70
CA PHE A 93 15.53 2.19 18.42
C PHE A 93 14.84 2.63 17.12
N VAL A 94 14.54 3.91 16.96
CA VAL A 94 13.93 4.45 15.73
C VAL A 94 14.83 4.20 14.51
N GLY A 95 16.13 4.48 14.63
CA GLY A 95 17.11 4.25 13.57
C GLY A 95 17.22 2.78 13.17
N SER A 96 17.06 1.85 14.11
CA SER A 96 17.05 0.42 13.83
C SER A 96 15.82 0.00 13.02
N PHE A 97 14.62 0.51 13.36
CA PHE A 97 13.39 0.28 12.58
C PHE A 97 13.55 0.76 11.14
N LEU A 98 14.02 2.00 10.95
CA LEU A 98 14.27 2.54 9.62
C LEU A 98 15.32 1.71 8.85
N SER A 99 16.40 1.31 9.54
CA SER A 99 17.48 0.51 8.95
C SER A 99 17.01 -0.84 8.44
N ILE A 100 16.08 -1.52 9.12
CA ILE A 100 15.52 -2.80 8.67
C ILE A 100 14.86 -2.62 7.31
N ALA A 101 13.94 -1.64 7.18
CA ALA A 101 13.23 -1.39 5.94
C ALA A 101 14.18 -1.01 4.79
N LEU A 102 15.16 -0.12 5.06
CA LEU A 102 16.12 0.33 4.05
C LEU A 102 17.08 -0.79 3.62
N LYS A 103 17.72 -1.48 4.57
CA LYS A 103 18.74 -2.50 4.28
C LYS A 103 18.15 -3.74 3.60
N THR A 104 16.88 -4.04 3.88
CA THR A 104 16.16 -5.16 3.26
C THR A 104 15.40 -4.75 2.00
N LYS A 105 15.48 -3.48 1.58
CA LYS A 105 14.73 -2.91 0.45
C LYS A 105 13.22 -3.19 0.55
N GLY A 106 12.66 -3.10 1.75
CA GLY A 106 11.24 -3.33 2.03
C GLY A 106 10.83 -4.80 2.18
N LYS A 107 11.75 -5.78 2.04
CA LYS A 107 11.42 -7.21 2.25
C LYS A 107 11.07 -7.53 3.70
N VAL A 108 11.61 -6.79 4.65
CA VAL A 108 11.26 -6.90 6.08
C VAL A 108 10.63 -5.58 6.52
N VAL A 109 9.37 -5.65 6.94
CA VAL A 109 8.62 -4.50 7.44
C VAL A 109 8.55 -4.58 8.97
N PRO A 110 9.28 -3.71 9.70
CA PRO A 110 9.21 -3.69 11.14
C PRO A 110 7.98 -2.93 11.61
N MET A 111 7.33 -3.45 12.64
CA MET A 111 6.21 -2.81 13.32
C MET A 111 6.27 -3.09 14.80
N GLN A 112 5.67 -2.20 15.58
CA GLN A 112 5.54 -2.35 17.02
C GLN A 112 4.07 -2.42 17.41
N VAL A 113 3.74 -3.31 18.33
CA VAL A 113 2.43 -3.41 18.96
C VAL A 113 2.54 -3.46 20.47
N GLU A 114 1.48 -3.09 21.16
CA GLU A 114 1.50 -3.02 22.62
C GLU A 114 1.32 -4.40 23.27
N SER A 115 0.53 -5.29 22.66
CA SER A 115 0.12 -6.55 23.28
C SER A 115 0.15 -7.75 22.34
N GLU A 116 0.16 -8.97 22.92
CA GLU A 116 0.00 -10.21 22.17
C GLU A 116 -1.37 -10.30 21.48
N LYS A 117 -2.39 -9.62 22.01
CA LYS A 117 -3.72 -9.55 21.40
C LYS A 117 -3.68 -8.76 20.09
N ASP A 118 -3.00 -7.62 20.08
CA ASP A 118 -2.80 -6.82 18.87
C ASP A 118 -1.97 -7.56 17.83
N PHE A 119 -0.96 -8.30 18.28
CA PHE A 119 -0.21 -9.21 17.43
C PHE A 119 -1.10 -10.27 16.77
N CYS A 120 -1.99 -10.93 17.52
CA CYS A 120 -2.95 -11.88 16.95
C CYS A 120 -3.93 -11.22 15.98
N LEU A 121 -4.36 -9.97 16.24
CA LEU A 121 -5.19 -9.20 15.32
C LEU A 121 -4.46 -8.89 14.00
N ILE A 122 -3.16 -8.62 14.04
CA ILE A 122 -2.33 -8.48 12.84
C ILE A 122 -2.29 -9.78 12.07
N LEU A 123 -1.96 -10.90 12.71
CA LEU A 123 -1.93 -12.22 12.06
C LEU A 123 -3.26 -12.56 11.38
N LYS A 124 -4.38 -12.34 12.08
CA LYS A 124 -5.74 -12.49 11.53
C LYS A 124 -5.95 -11.62 10.30
N SER A 125 -5.61 -10.33 10.39
CA SER A 125 -5.84 -9.36 9.33
C SER A 125 -4.97 -9.66 8.11
N LEU A 126 -3.72 -10.05 8.33
CA LEU A 126 -2.77 -10.44 7.29
C LEU A 126 -3.24 -11.71 6.58
N ASN A 127 -3.65 -12.74 7.32
CA ASN A 127 -4.24 -13.96 6.76
C ASN A 127 -5.46 -13.64 5.88
N LYS A 128 -6.38 -12.80 6.37
CA LYS A 128 -7.54 -12.36 5.59
C LYS A 128 -7.17 -11.56 4.34
N GLN A 129 -6.18 -10.67 4.39
CA GLN A 129 -5.77 -9.89 3.21
C GLN A 129 -5.15 -10.78 2.13
N ILE A 130 -4.28 -11.71 2.55
CA ILE A 130 -3.64 -12.69 1.67
C ILE A 130 -4.68 -13.62 1.04
N GLU A 131 -5.64 -14.14 1.81
CA GLU A 131 -6.76 -14.97 1.30
C GLU A 131 -7.65 -14.24 0.28
N ASN A 132 -7.79 -12.92 0.42
CA ASN A 132 -8.56 -12.10 -0.53
C ASN A 132 -7.74 -11.62 -1.74
N GLY A 133 -6.47 -12.03 -1.87
CA GLY A 133 -5.58 -11.58 -2.94
C GLY A 133 -5.26 -10.07 -2.91
N ARG A 134 -5.45 -9.41 -1.76
CA ARG A 134 -5.27 -7.95 -1.61
C ARG A 134 -3.83 -7.54 -1.33
N LEU A 135 -2.87 -8.20 -1.97
CA LEU A 135 -1.45 -7.88 -1.81
C LEU A 135 -0.99 -6.77 -2.75
N GLU A 136 -1.78 -6.50 -3.80
CA GLU A 136 -1.57 -5.38 -4.70
C GLU A 136 -2.62 -4.30 -4.47
N ALA A 137 -2.15 -3.08 -4.23
CA ALA A 137 -3.01 -1.91 -4.17
C ALA A 137 -3.38 -1.49 -5.60
N PHE A 138 -4.54 -1.93 -6.09
CA PHE A 138 -5.11 -1.34 -7.29
C PHE A 138 -5.71 0.02 -6.95
N PRO A 139 -5.40 1.09 -7.69
CA PRO A 139 -6.09 2.36 -7.50
C PRO A 139 -7.59 2.11 -7.71
N MET A 140 -8.38 2.32 -6.66
CA MET A 140 -9.83 2.38 -6.81
C MET A 140 -10.13 3.59 -7.70
N LEU A 141 -10.44 3.35 -8.97
CA LEU A 141 -11.05 4.35 -9.82
C LEU A 141 -12.39 4.71 -9.18
N LYS A 142 -12.43 5.80 -8.41
CA LYS A 142 -13.69 6.41 -8.02
C LYS A 142 -14.42 6.70 -9.32
N LYS A 143 -15.54 6.02 -9.58
CA LYS A 143 -16.46 6.46 -10.63
C LYS A 143 -16.78 7.92 -10.32
N SER A 144 -16.21 8.80 -11.13
CA SER A 144 -16.48 10.22 -11.06
C SER A 144 -18.00 10.40 -11.18
N LYS A 145 -18.62 11.19 -10.30
CA LYS A 145 -20.04 11.62 -10.50
C LYS A 145 -20.19 12.46 -11.78
N VAL A 146 -19.08 12.91 -12.34
CA VAL A 146 -18.97 13.66 -13.59
C VAL A 146 -18.64 12.68 -14.70
N GLU A 147 -19.43 12.66 -15.78
CA GLU A 147 -19.19 11.81 -16.95
C GLU A 147 -17.74 11.86 -17.43
N ASP A 148 -17.19 10.72 -17.82
CA ASP A 148 -15.81 10.59 -18.32
C ASP A 148 -15.53 11.57 -19.46
N SER A 149 -16.53 11.85 -20.31
CA SER A 149 -16.47 12.84 -21.38
C SER A 149 -16.19 14.26 -20.90
N VAL A 150 -16.82 14.66 -19.79
CA VAL A 150 -16.60 15.97 -19.17
C VAL A 150 -15.21 16.00 -18.54
N THR A 151 -14.82 14.94 -17.82
CA THR A 151 -13.50 14.81 -17.20
C THR A 151 -12.37 14.93 -18.23
N MET A 152 -12.49 14.24 -19.38
CA MET A 152 -11.53 14.31 -20.46
C MET A 152 -11.36 15.72 -21.00
N LEU A 153 -12.46 16.45 -21.24
CA LEU A 153 -12.38 17.83 -21.74
C LEU A 153 -11.79 18.81 -20.71
N THR A 154 -11.93 18.53 -19.41
CA THR A 154 -11.30 19.35 -18.36
C THR A 154 -9.79 19.21 -18.28
N ALA A 155 -9.20 18.20 -18.93
CA ALA A 155 -7.74 18.11 -19.08
C ALA A 155 -7.17 19.21 -20.01
N ILE A 156 -8.01 19.88 -20.80
CA ILE A 156 -7.60 20.98 -21.68
C ILE A 156 -7.43 22.26 -20.84
N PRO A 157 -6.25 22.91 -20.83
CA PRO A 157 -6.00 24.07 -19.98
C PRO A 157 -6.98 25.23 -20.21
N GLY A 158 -7.71 25.62 -19.18
CA GLY A 158 -8.71 26.70 -19.23
C GLY A 158 -10.12 26.26 -19.60
N ILE A 159 -10.37 24.95 -19.70
CA ILE A 159 -11.69 24.34 -19.85
C ILE A 159 -12.12 23.73 -18.52
N GLY A 160 -13.01 24.41 -17.80
CA GLY A 160 -13.65 23.85 -16.60
C GLY A 160 -14.91 23.04 -16.94
N VAL A 161 -15.48 22.39 -15.92
CA VAL A 161 -16.68 21.52 -16.03
C VAL A 161 -17.83 22.18 -16.79
N GLY A 162 -18.11 23.47 -16.53
CA GLY A 162 -19.18 24.19 -17.21
C GLY A 162 -18.96 24.34 -18.73
N LYS A 163 -17.72 24.63 -19.15
CA LYS A 163 -17.37 24.74 -20.57
C LYS A 163 -17.38 23.37 -21.25
N ALA A 164 -16.87 22.35 -20.57
CA ALA A 164 -16.89 20.97 -21.04
C ALA A 164 -18.33 20.47 -21.29
N LYS A 165 -19.27 20.74 -20.39
CA LYS A 165 -20.69 20.42 -20.60
C LYS A 165 -21.29 21.17 -21.78
N ARG A 166 -21.02 22.47 -21.94
CA ARG A 166 -21.52 23.24 -23.11
C ARG A 166 -20.94 22.75 -24.43
N LEU A 167 -19.66 22.38 -24.46
CA LEU A 167 -19.03 21.75 -25.61
C LEU A 167 -19.74 20.44 -25.98
N LEU A 168 -19.95 19.54 -25.01
CA LEU A 168 -20.65 18.28 -25.25
C LEU A 168 -22.10 18.49 -25.69
N ASN A 169 -22.82 19.44 -25.09
CA ASN A 169 -24.18 19.77 -25.51
C ASN A 169 -24.23 20.30 -26.95
N LYS A 170 -23.23 21.07 -27.38
CA LYS A 170 -23.18 21.63 -28.74
C LYS A 170 -22.79 20.60 -29.80
N PHE A 171 -21.83 19.73 -29.48
CA PHE A 171 -21.19 18.83 -30.45
C PHE A 171 -21.59 17.35 -30.28
N GLY A 172 -22.41 17.03 -29.28
CA GLY A 172 -22.99 15.71 -29.00
C GLY A 172 -22.03 14.68 -28.41
N SER A 173 -20.73 14.79 -28.66
CA SER A 173 -19.72 13.83 -28.20
C SER A 173 -18.32 14.43 -28.13
N ILE A 174 -17.40 13.74 -27.47
CA ILE A 174 -15.97 14.09 -27.50
C ILE A 174 -15.46 14.12 -28.95
N HIS A 175 -15.85 13.13 -29.77
CA HIS A 175 -15.50 13.08 -31.19
C HIS A 175 -15.95 14.35 -31.93
N GLY A 176 -17.16 14.85 -31.64
CA GLY A 176 -17.66 16.10 -32.20
C GLY A 176 -16.80 17.31 -31.77
N VAL A 177 -16.43 17.38 -30.48
CA VAL A 177 -15.59 18.47 -29.96
C VAL A 177 -14.19 18.46 -30.57
N VAL A 178 -13.56 17.29 -30.70
CA VAL A 178 -12.20 17.12 -31.23
C VAL A 178 -12.11 17.52 -32.71
N ASN A 179 -13.16 17.22 -33.48
CA ASN A 179 -13.23 17.49 -34.92
C ASN A 179 -13.79 18.87 -35.27
N ALA A 180 -14.32 19.62 -34.31
CA ALA A 180 -14.85 20.96 -34.54
C ALA A 180 -13.77 21.92 -35.06
N SER A 181 -14.15 22.83 -35.97
CA SER A 181 -13.29 23.92 -36.41
C SER A 181 -13.12 24.98 -35.31
N ILE A 182 -12.08 25.81 -35.39
CA ILE A 182 -11.90 26.93 -34.45
C ILE A 182 -13.14 27.84 -34.44
N SER A 183 -13.67 28.14 -35.64
CA SER A 183 -14.88 28.94 -35.81
C SER A 183 -16.11 28.31 -35.15
N ASP A 184 -16.26 26.98 -35.21
CA ASP A 184 -17.36 26.28 -34.55
C ASP A 184 -17.21 26.27 -33.03
N LEU A 185 -15.99 26.05 -32.53
CA LEU A 185 -15.70 26.08 -31.09
C LEU A 185 -16.01 27.46 -30.49
N MET A 186 -15.76 28.55 -31.23
CA MET A 186 -16.09 29.91 -30.81
C MET A 186 -17.59 30.19 -30.71
N ARG A 187 -18.45 29.33 -31.30
CA ARG A 187 -19.92 29.45 -31.17
C ARG A 187 -20.43 28.96 -29.82
N VAL A 188 -19.56 28.38 -28.98
CA VAL A 188 -19.92 27.94 -27.63
C VAL A 188 -19.70 29.07 -26.64
N GLU A 189 -20.73 29.36 -25.85
CA GLU A 189 -20.69 30.44 -24.86
C GLU A 189 -19.49 30.31 -23.91
N GLY A 190 -18.74 31.41 -23.76
CA GLY A 190 -17.55 31.45 -22.92
C GLY A 190 -16.31 30.77 -23.52
N ILE A 191 -16.31 30.49 -24.83
CA ILE A 191 -15.14 30.06 -25.61
C ILE A 191 -14.82 31.13 -26.65
N GLY A 192 -13.83 31.98 -26.35
CA GLY A 192 -13.28 32.94 -27.32
C GLY A 192 -12.20 32.32 -28.20
N GLU A 193 -11.69 33.08 -29.17
CA GLU A 193 -10.68 32.63 -30.14
C GLU A 193 -9.46 31.95 -29.49
N LYS A 194 -8.89 32.55 -28.44
CA LYS A 194 -7.76 31.99 -27.70
C LYS A 194 -8.05 30.61 -27.13
N GLN A 195 -9.27 30.39 -26.61
CA GLN A 195 -9.68 29.12 -26.03
C GLN A 195 -10.03 28.09 -27.10
N ALA A 196 -10.71 28.51 -28.18
CA ALA A 196 -10.99 27.66 -29.32
C ALA A 196 -9.72 27.13 -29.97
N LYS A 197 -8.73 28.01 -30.22
CA LYS A 197 -7.43 27.63 -30.74
C LYS A 197 -6.71 26.66 -29.80
N ARG A 198 -6.77 26.92 -28.48
CA ARG A 198 -6.17 26.03 -27.47
C ARG A 198 -6.79 24.63 -27.46
N ILE A 199 -8.12 24.52 -27.53
CA ILE A 199 -8.81 23.22 -27.66
C ILE A 199 -8.35 22.53 -28.95
N TYR A 200 -8.41 23.24 -30.08
CA TYR A 200 -8.05 22.71 -31.39
C TYR A 200 -6.62 22.19 -31.47
N ASP A 201 -5.68 22.93 -30.88
CA ASP A 201 -4.26 22.58 -30.84
C ASP A 201 -3.98 21.45 -29.84
N PHE A 202 -4.61 21.46 -28.64
CA PHE A 202 -4.46 20.40 -27.62
C PHE A 202 -4.78 19.02 -28.19
N VAL A 203 -5.95 18.88 -28.81
CA VAL A 203 -6.44 17.58 -29.30
C VAL A 203 -5.67 17.08 -30.53
N ARG A 204 -4.85 17.94 -31.15
CA ARG A 204 -3.95 17.61 -32.27
C ARG A 204 -2.49 17.45 -31.85
N GLY A 205 -2.21 17.43 -30.55
CA GLY A 205 -0.84 17.29 -30.02
C GLY A 205 0.09 18.46 -30.35
N ARG A 206 -0.46 19.63 -30.70
CA ARG A 206 0.34 20.83 -30.98
C ARG A 206 0.73 21.50 -29.66
N ARG A 207 1.93 22.11 -29.62
CA ARG A 207 2.37 22.85 -28.44
C ARG A 207 1.42 24.00 -28.14
N ILE A 208 0.78 23.94 -26.99
CA ILE A 208 -0.03 25.02 -26.45
C ILE A 208 0.91 25.99 -25.78
N ARG A 209 1.12 27.16 -26.38
CA ARG A 209 1.74 28.31 -25.72
C ARG A 209 0.68 29.12 -24.96
#